data_AF-A0A662QTH5-F1
#
_entry.id   AF-A0A662QTH5-F1
#
_cell.length_a   1.000
_cell.length_b   1.000
_cell.length_c   1.000
_cell.angle_alpha   90.00
_cell.angle_beta   90.00
_cell.angle_gamma   90.00
#
_symmetry.space_group_name_H-M   'P 1'
#
loop_
_entity.id
_entity.type
_entity.pdbx_description
1 polymer ?
#
loop_
_entity_poly.entity_id
_entity_poly.type
_entity_poly.pdbx_seq_one_letter_code
_entity_poly.pdbx_strand_id
1 'polypeptide(L)'
;MCSRKRSKTKLALLTATRYLTSGTRGLTRQRKNSRIKTKKRYDMPLAVTHVILTIIAVDLYRDYILKNKNYFTLHTVMIAGIGGLLPDIDIPLSKILGLFNYAPEWLQHGGLTHTTFFGLIFLIPAIYFWKKENKTVATYFIAIAFGVLFHIFLDFFLGGGRWEGIMFLWPLSDQPYKIHLLKHFGKDIFVSLDAIILLLWLYHEEVKHKIKDFI
;
A
#
# COMPACT_ATOMS: atom_id res chain seq x y z
N MET A 1 -4.76 -84.85 -36.40
CA MET A 1 -3.41 -84.99 -35.82
C MET A 1 -2.61 -83.70 -36.01
N CYS A 2 -1.96 -83.28 -34.92
CA CYS A 2 -0.81 -82.38 -34.83
C CYS A 2 -0.91 -80.90 -35.30
N SER A 3 -1.24 -80.08 -34.30
CA SER A 3 -0.90 -78.67 -34.10
C SER A 3 0.59 -78.36 -34.23
N ARG A 4 0.94 -77.22 -34.86
CA ARG A 4 2.23 -76.53 -34.68
C ARG A 4 2.04 -75.00 -34.71
N LYS A 5 1.71 -74.42 -33.55
CA LYS A 5 1.87 -72.98 -33.28
C LYS A 5 3.35 -72.69 -32.95
N ARG A 6 4.07 -72.03 -33.86
CA ARG A 6 5.42 -71.49 -33.59
C ARG A 6 5.34 -70.04 -33.09
N SER A 7 5.65 -69.89 -31.80
CA SER A 7 6.43 -68.81 -31.16
C SER A 7 6.57 -67.48 -31.90
N LYS A 8 5.77 -66.48 -31.51
CA LYS A 8 5.91 -65.05 -31.83
C LYS A 8 6.43 -64.21 -30.64
N THR A 9 7.03 -64.84 -29.63
CA THR A 9 7.35 -64.15 -28.36
C THR A 9 8.79 -63.67 -28.20
N LYS A 10 9.71 -63.96 -29.15
CA LYS A 10 11.12 -63.56 -29.01
C LYS A 10 11.53 -62.24 -29.69
N LEU A 11 10.65 -61.60 -30.47
CA LEU A 11 11.01 -60.35 -31.18
C LEU A 11 10.53 -59.07 -30.48
N ALA A 12 9.75 -59.17 -29.40
CA ALA A 12 9.26 -57.99 -28.66
C ALA A 12 10.19 -57.56 -27.50
N LEU A 13 11.13 -58.41 -27.08
CA LEU A 13 11.99 -58.11 -25.92
C LEU A 13 13.31 -57.40 -26.25
N LEU A 14 13.72 -57.37 -27.53
CA LEU A 14 14.98 -56.73 -27.95
C LEU A 14 14.83 -55.27 -28.36
N THR A 15 13.61 -54.75 -28.50
CA THR A 15 13.35 -53.35 -28.85
C THR A 15 13.14 -52.46 -27.62
N ALA A 16 12.84 -53.03 -26.45
CA ALA A 16 12.60 -52.28 -25.22
C ALA A 16 13.88 -51.85 -24.47
N THR A 17 15.03 -52.47 -24.75
CA THR A 17 16.28 -52.20 -24.02
C THR A 17 17.13 -51.08 -24.63
N ARG A 18 16.82 -50.60 -25.84
CA ARG A 18 17.56 -49.49 -26.49
C ARG A 18 17.02 -48.09 -26.19
N TYR A 19 15.84 -47.98 -25.59
CA TYR A 19 15.24 -46.68 -25.26
C TYR A 19 15.55 -46.17 -23.84
N LEU A 20 16.21 -46.97 -22.99
CA LEU A 20 16.48 -46.60 -21.60
C LEU A 20 17.88 -46.04 -21.33
N THR A 21 18.78 -46.02 -22.32
CA THR A 21 20.19 -45.61 -22.09
C THR A 21 20.63 -44.34 -22.82
N SER A 22 19.77 -43.69 -23.62
CA SER A 22 20.10 -42.45 -24.34
C SER A 22 19.51 -41.16 -23.73
N GLY A 23 18.70 -41.25 -22.67
CA GLY A 23 17.94 -40.11 -22.13
C GLY A 23 18.62 -39.26 -21.04
N THR A 24 19.78 -39.64 -20.50
CA THR A 24 20.30 -39.04 -19.25
C THR A 24 21.51 -38.11 -19.41
N ARG A 25 22.04 -37.89 -20.62
CA ARG A 25 23.24 -37.05 -20.83
C ARG A 25 22.98 -35.62 -21.33
N GLY A 26 21.72 -35.21 -21.46
CA GLY A 26 21.36 -33.85 -21.91
C GLY A 26 20.99 -32.85 -20.80
N LEU A 27 20.74 -33.30 -19.57
CA LEU A 27 20.10 -32.48 -18.54
C LEU A 27 21.06 -31.73 -17.59
N THR A 28 22.37 -31.91 -17.73
CA THR A 28 23.36 -31.27 -16.83
C THR A 28 23.88 -29.92 -17.34
N ARG A 29 23.49 -29.45 -18.53
CA ARG A 29 24.03 -28.21 -19.13
C ARG A 29 23.05 -27.03 -19.24
N GLN A 30 21.84 -27.15 -18.72
CA GLN A 30 20.82 -26.08 -18.76
C GLN A 30 20.46 -25.52 -17.37
N ARG A 31 21.28 -25.75 -16.34
CA ARG A 31 20.99 -25.36 -14.96
C ARG A 31 21.88 -24.24 -14.39
N LYS A 32 22.60 -23.50 -15.24
CA LYS A 32 23.61 -22.52 -14.77
C LYS A 32 23.38 -21.03 -15.06
N ASN A 33 22.42 -20.63 -15.92
CA ASN A 33 22.36 -19.21 -16.36
C ASN A 33 20.98 -18.53 -16.28
N SER A 34 20.14 -18.89 -15.31
CA SER A 34 18.96 -18.08 -14.96
C SER A 34 18.97 -17.66 -13.51
N ARG A 35 20.12 -17.17 -13.00
CA ARG A 35 20.09 -16.14 -11.96
C ARG A 35 19.58 -14.86 -12.63
N ILE A 36 18.29 -14.83 -12.94
CA ILE A 36 17.55 -13.60 -13.13
C ILE A 36 17.72 -12.89 -11.79
N LYS A 37 18.70 -11.99 -11.69
CA LYS A 37 18.75 -11.00 -10.61
C LYS A 37 17.42 -10.29 -10.72
N THR A 38 16.44 -10.71 -9.93
CA THR A 38 15.21 -9.97 -9.73
C THR A 38 15.68 -8.63 -9.22
N LYS A 39 15.72 -7.64 -10.12
CA LYS A 39 16.09 -6.27 -9.81
C LYS A 39 15.07 -5.87 -8.76
N LYS A 40 15.50 -5.87 -7.49
CA LYS A 40 14.67 -5.55 -6.33
C LYS A 40 14.13 -4.15 -6.62
N ARG A 41 12.88 -4.07 -7.07
CA ARG A 41 12.24 -2.78 -7.29
C ARG A 41 11.96 -2.28 -5.89
N TYR A 42 12.81 -1.36 -5.44
CA TYR A 42 12.49 -0.51 -4.31
C TYR A 42 11.34 0.37 -4.79
N ASP A 43 10.13 -0.10 -4.57
CA ASP A 43 8.96 0.76 -4.53
C ASP A 43 9.07 1.41 -3.16
N MET A 44 9.41 2.70 -3.16
CA MET A 44 9.50 3.42 -1.90
C MET A 44 8.07 3.58 -1.41
N PRO A 45 7.76 3.13 -0.18
CA PRO A 45 6.45 3.39 0.38
C PRO A 45 6.30 4.92 0.43
N LEU A 46 5.26 5.42 -0.24
CA LEU A 46 4.93 6.85 -0.28
C LEU A 46 4.40 7.35 1.08
N ALA A 47 4.61 6.61 2.16
CA ALA A 47 4.11 6.92 3.50
C ALA A 47 4.51 8.34 3.94
N VAL A 48 5.74 8.77 3.63
CA VAL A 48 6.22 10.12 3.94
C VAL A 48 5.41 11.17 3.17
N THR A 49 5.23 10.98 1.86
CA THR A 49 4.40 11.85 1.01
C THR A 49 2.97 11.97 1.55
N HIS A 50 2.36 10.84 1.94
CA HIS A 50 1.01 10.80 2.49
C HIS A 50 0.89 11.64 3.76
N VAL A 51 1.84 11.49 4.70
CA VAL A 51 1.85 12.26 5.95
C VAL A 51 2.05 13.75 5.69
N ILE A 52 3.07 14.11 4.90
CA ILE A 52 3.40 15.50 4.62
C ILE A 52 2.23 16.19 3.93
N LEU A 53 1.66 15.58 2.88
CA LEU A 53 0.52 16.15 2.19
C LEU A 53 -0.72 16.24 3.07
N THR A 54 -0.94 15.28 3.97
CA THR A 54 -2.05 15.34 4.94
C THR A 54 -1.87 16.51 5.91
N ILE A 55 -0.68 16.67 6.48
CA ILE A 55 -0.34 17.80 7.37
C ILE A 55 -0.59 19.11 6.63
N ILE A 56 -0.04 19.27 5.42
CA ILE A 56 -0.19 20.49 4.62
C ILE A 56 -1.65 20.77 4.29
N ALA A 57 -2.41 19.77 3.83
CA ALA A 57 -3.81 19.97 3.47
C ALA A 57 -4.65 20.45 4.67
N VAL A 58 -4.41 19.87 5.84
CA VAL A 58 -5.10 20.23 7.09
C VAL A 58 -4.66 21.60 7.61
N ASP A 59 -3.38 21.91 7.50
CA ASP A 59 -2.79 23.18 7.89
C ASP A 59 -3.32 24.35 7.02
N LEU A 60 -3.35 24.16 5.70
CA LEU A 60 -3.98 25.10 4.77
C LEU A 60 -5.48 25.27 5.04
N TYR A 61 -6.21 24.18 5.30
CA TYR A 61 -7.63 24.25 5.67
C TYR A 61 -7.82 25.08 6.95
N ARG A 62 -6.96 24.89 7.97
CA ARG A 62 -6.97 25.66 9.21
C ARG A 62 -6.73 27.15 8.97
N ASP A 63 -5.79 27.50 8.11
CA ASP A 63 -5.37 28.90 7.98
C ASP A 63 -6.18 29.73 6.99
N TYR A 64 -6.79 29.10 5.99
CA TYR A 64 -7.57 29.81 4.96
C TYR A 64 -9.08 29.62 5.06
N ILE A 65 -9.55 28.49 5.58
CA ILE A 65 -10.99 28.15 5.55
C ILE A 65 -11.61 28.28 6.93
N LEU A 66 -10.92 27.84 7.98
CA LEU A 66 -11.44 27.90 9.35
C LEU A 66 -11.35 29.33 9.94
N LYS A 67 -12.52 29.94 10.15
CA LYS A 67 -12.64 31.23 10.83
C LYS A 67 -12.37 31.15 12.34
N ASN A 68 -12.69 30.01 12.96
CA ASN A 68 -12.55 29.82 14.42
C ASN A 68 -11.52 28.74 14.73
N LYS A 69 -10.38 29.17 15.30
CA LYS A 69 -9.22 28.31 15.56
C LYS A 69 -9.27 27.61 16.93
N ASN A 70 -10.30 27.85 17.75
CA ASN A 70 -10.33 27.36 19.14
C ASN A 70 -10.26 25.84 19.28
N TYR A 71 -10.85 25.09 18.36
CA TYR A 71 -10.84 23.62 18.38
C TYR A 71 -9.80 23.01 17.43
N PHE A 72 -9.29 23.82 16.50
CA PHE A 72 -8.41 23.37 15.42
C PHE A 72 -6.99 23.87 15.67
N THR A 73 -6.36 23.25 16.65
CA THR A 73 -5.00 23.59 17.10
C THR A 73 -3.94 22.92 16.24
N LEU A 74 -2.66 23.24 16.47
CA LEU A 74 -1.54 22.53 15.84
C LEU A 74 -1.55 21.02 16.16
N HIS A 75 -2.03 20.62 17.34
CA HIS A 75 -2.21 19.22 17.70
C HIS A 75 -3.18 18.51 16.76
N THR A 76 -4.24 19.19 16.32
CA THR A 76 -5.20 18.64 15.36
C THR A 76 -4.53 18.35 14.01
N VAL A 77 -3.63 19.23 13.56
CA VAL A 77 -2.84 19.03 12.34
C VAL A 77 -1.93 17.81 12.48
N MET A 78 -1.21 17.70 13.60
CA MET A 78 -0.36 16.54 13.90
C MET A 78 -1.18 15.23 13.94
N ILE A 79 -2.34 15.24 14.60
CA ILE A 79 -3.24 14.09 14.69
C ILE A 79 -3.74 13.66 13.31
N ALA A 80 -4.05 14.61 12.41
CA ALA A 80 -4.42 14.27 11.05
C ALA A 80 -3.26 13.60 10.30
N GLY A 81 -2.03 14.11 10.45
CA GLY A 81 -0.83 13.48 9.89
C GLY A 81 -0.63 12.04 10.38
N ILE A 82 -0.79 11.81 11.69
CA ILE A 82 -0.76 10.45 12.28
C ILE A 82 -1.92 9.60 11.76
N GLY A 83 -3.11 10.17 11.61
CA GLY A 83 -4.27 9.52 11.00
C GLY A 83 -3.98 9.05 9.57
N GLY A 84 -3.23 9.84 8.80
CA GLY A 84 -2.75 9.48 7.47
C GLY A 84 -1.73 8.32 7.44
N LEU A 85 -1.17 7.89 8.58
CA LEU A 85 -0.34 6.68 8.67
C LEU A 85 -1.15 5.42 9.00
N LEU A 86 -2.39 5.57 9.49
CA LEU A 86 -3.17 4.43 9.96
C LEU A 86 -3.46 3.39 8.88
N PRO A 87 -3.73 3.74 7.60
CA PRO A 87 -3.94 2.71 6.58
C PRO A 87 -2.73 1.78 6.42
N ASP A 88 -1.51 2.34 6.47
CA ASP A 88 -0.25 1.61 6.31
C ASP A 88 0.17 0.79 7.53
N ILE A 89 -0.62 0.78 8.62
CA ILE A 89 -0.33 -0.04 9.80
C ILE A 89 -0.41 -1.55 9.49
N ASP A 90 -1.08 -1.92 8.40
CA ASP A 90 -1.15 -3.28 7.88
C ASP A 90 0.23 -3.84 7.48
N ILE A 91 1.17 -3.01 7.03
CA ILE A 91 2.54 -3.41 6.66
C ILE A 91 3.33 -3.92 7.89
N PRO A 92 3.52 -3.14 8.98
CA PRO A 92 4.20 -3.67 10.16
C PRO A 92 3.41 -4.80 10.81
N LEU A 93 2.07 -4.73 10.82
CA LEU A 93 1.25 -5.77 11.44
C LEU A 93 1.36 -7.11 10.69
N SER A 94 1.31 -7.12 9.37
CA SER A 94 1.51 -8.32 8.55
C SER A 94 2.91 -8.92 8.73
N LYS A 95 3.96 -8.09 8.88
CA LYS A 95 5.31 -8.57 9.21
C LYS A 95 5.36 -9.23 10.59
N ILE A 96 4.71 -8.64 11.59
CA ILE A 96 4.67 -9.19 12.95
C ILE A 96 3.93 -10.52 12.97
N LEU A 97 2.74 -10.61 12.36
CA LEU A 97 1.97 -11.86 12.31
C LEU A 97 2.68 -12.95 11.47
N GLY A 98 3.42 -12.55 10.44
CA GLY A 98 4.26 -13.45 9.65
C GLY A 98 5.32 -14.18 10.48
N LEU A 99 5.80 -13.59 11.60
CA LEU A 99 6.70 -14.28 12.54
C LEU A 99 6.04 -15.50 13.20
N PHE A 100 4.71 -15.56 13.24
CA PHE A 100 3.92 -16.64 13.80
C PHE A 100 3.33 -17.58 12.73
N ASN A 101 3.78 -17.47 11.47
CA ASN A 101 3.20 -18.18 10.32
C ASN A 101 1.69 -17.90 10.11
N TYR A 102 1.23 -16.73 10.53
CA TYR A 102 -0.14 -16.27 10.33
C TYR A 102 -0.13 -14.98 9.51
N ALA A 103 -0.63 -15.01 8.28
CA ALA A 103 -0.70 -13.82 7.44
C ALA A 103 -2.02 -13.84 6.66
N PRO A 104 -3.12 -13.43 7.30
CA PRO A 104 -4.42 -13.47 6.64
C PRO A 104 -4.44 -12.52 5.44
N GLU A 105 -5.15 -12.92 4.39
CA GLU A 105 -5.22 -12.15 3.13
C GLU A 105 -5.82 -10.76 3.32
N TRP A 106 -6.78 -10.60 4.24
CA TRP A 106 -7.40 -9.31 4.55
C TRP A 106 -6.44 -8.29 5.22
N LEU A 107 -5.29 -8.76 5.72
CA LEU A 107 -4.23 -7.92 6.29
C LEU A 107 -3.05 -7.75 5.32
N GLN A 108 -3.18 -8.22 4.07
CA GLN A 108 -2.22 -7.82 3.05
C GLN A 108 -2.39 -6.33 2.76
N HIS A 109 -1.27 -5.68 2.46
CA HIS A 109 -1.25 -4.25 2.21
C HIS A 109 -2.21 -3.87 1.07
N GLY A 110 -3.07 -2.88 1.30
CA GLY A 110 -4.18 -2.52 0.41
C GLY A 110 -5.50 -3.26 0.69
N GLY A 111 -5.57 -3.98 1.81
CA GLY A 111 -6.76 -4.71 2.27
C GLY A 111 -7.77 -3.81 2.98
N LEU A 112 -8.25 -4.25 4.15
CA LEU A 112 -9.35 -3.60 4.88
C LEU A 112 -9.01 -2.16 5.32
N THR A 113 -7.75 -1.89 5.65
CA THR A 113 -7.24 -0.59 6.10
C THR A 113 -7.25 0.49 5.01
N HIS A 114 -7.22 0.08 3.73
CA HIS A 114 -7.28 0.97 2.57
C HIS A 114 -8.69 1.07 1.98
N THR A 115 -9.72 0.91 2.82
CA THR A 115 -11.13 1.09 2.44
C THR A 115 -11.66 2.42 2.93
N THR A 116 -12.56 3.05 2.17
CA THR A 116 -13.29 4.25 2.63
C THR A 116 -14.04 3.99 3.93
N PHE A 117 -14.57 2.77 4.10
CA PHE A 117 -15.21 2.31 5.32
C PHE A 117 -14.31 2.44 6.56
N PHE A 118 -13.01 2.10 6.43
CA PHE A 118 -12.04 2.25 7.51
C PHE A 118 -11.88 3.72 7.95
N GLY A 119 -11.92 4.69 7.04
CA GLY A 119 -11.95 6.11 7.41
C GLY A 119 -13.26 6.53 8.05
N LEU A 120 -14.39 6.07 7.51
CA LEU A 120 -15.73 6.43 7.99
C LEU A 120 -16.02 5.92 9.41
N ILE A 121 -15.41 4.81 9.86
CA ILE A 121 -15.61 4.30 11.22
C ILE A 121 -15.19 5.31 12.29
N PHE A 122 -14.19 6.16 12.01
CA PHE A 122 -13.73 7.21 12.92
C PHE A 122 -14.73 8.37 13.02
N LEU A 123 -15.68 8.51 12.08
CA LEU A 123 -16.74 9.51 12.19
C LEU A 123 -17.81 9.14 13.23
N ILE A 124 -17.98 7.85 13.56
CA ILE A 124 -18.93 7.40 14.58
C ILE A 124 -18.60 8.02 15.96
N PRO A 125 -17.40 7.83 16.54
CA PRO A 125 -17.04 8.48 17.79
C PRO A 125 -16.99 10.01 17.65
N ALA A 126 -16.61 10.56 16.49
CA ALA A 126 -16.67 12.00 16.26
C ALA A 126 -18.08 12.57 16.47
N ILE A 127 -19.09 11.98 15.83
CA ILE A 127 -20.49 12.41 15.94
C ILE A 127 -20.99 12.23 17.38
N TYR A 128 -20.61 11.14 18.05
CA TYR A 128 -20.94 10.91 19.45
C TYR A 128 -20.42 12.01 20.37
N PHE A 129 -19.12 12.34 20.30
CA PHE A 129 -18.52 13.38 21.14
C PHE A 129 -19.01 14.78 20.76
N TRP A 130 -19.33 15.01 19.49
CA TRP A 130 -19.93 16.28 19.04
C TRP A 130 -21.28 16.52 19.70
N LYS A 131 -22.14 15.49 19.77
CA LYS A 131 -23.44 15.56 20.46
C LYS A 131 -23.33 15.75 21.97
N LYS A 132 -22.20 15.36 22.56
CA LYS A 132 -21.88 15.56 23.99
C LYS A 132 -21.20 16.90 24.27
N GLU A 133 -21.18 17.80 23.29
CA GLU A 133 -20.54 19.12 23.36
C GLU A 133 -19.01 19.07 23.58
N ASN A 134 -18.39 17.89 23.54
CA ASN A 134 -16.94 17.72 23.58
C ASN A 134 -16.33 17.88 22.18
N LYS A 135 -16.39 19.12 21.68
CA LYS A 135 -15.97 19.50 20.32
C LYS A 135 -14.49 19.24 20.07
N THR A 136 -13.64 19.34 21.08
CA THR A 136 -12.20 19.09 20.95
C THR A 136 -11.92 17.63 20.62
N VAL A 137 -12.47 16.69 21.40
CA VAL A 137 -12.29 15.25 21.15
C VAL A 137 -12.95 14.85 19.83
N ALA A 138 -14.13 15.39 19.53
CA ALA A 138 -14.78 15.17 18.24
C ALA A 138 -13.89 15.62 17.07
N THR A 139 -13.23 16.77 17.20
CA THR A 139 -12.31 17.31 16.18
C THR A 139 -11.10 16.40 15.96
N TYR A 140 -10.58 15.74 17.00
CA TYR A 140 -9.50 14.75 16.83
C TYR A 140 -9.95 13.55 16.01
N PHE A 141 -11.14 13.00 16.26
CA PHE A 141 -11.68 11.90 15.45
C PHE A 141 -11.97 12.33 14.01
N ILE A 142 -12.46 13.57 13.80
CA ILE A 142 -12.61 14.14 12.45
C ILE A 142 -11.26 14.26 11.75
N ALA A 143 -10.23 14.74 12.44
CA ALA A 143 -8.88 14.86 11.90
C ALA A 143 -8.29 13.50 11.53
N ILE A 144 -8.48 12.47 12.36
CA ILE A 144 -8.08 11.09 12.04
C ILE A 144 -8.83 10.58 10.80
N ALA A 145 -10.15 10.73 10.77
CA ALA A 145 -10.96 10.32 9.63
C ALA A 145 -10.52 11.02 8.33
N PHE A 146 -10.25 12.33 8.40
CA PHE A 146 -9.71 13.09 7.28
C PHE A 146 -8.35 12.54 6.85
N GLY A 147 -7.42 12.31 7.78
CA GLY A 147 -6.09 11.77 7.46
C GLY A 147 -6.17 10.41 6.77
N VAL A 148 -6.99 9.50 7.29
CA VAL A 148 -7.23 8.18 6.68
C VAL A 148 -7.82 8.31 5.27
N LEU A 149 -8.89 9.11 5.11
CA LEU A 149 -9.55 9.30 3.81
C LEU A 149 -8.64 10.01 2.81
N PHE A 150 -7.82 10.95 3.27
CA PHE A 150 -6.88 11.67 2.40
C PHE A 150 -5.70 10.79 2.00
N HIS A 151 -5.23 9.91 2.89
CA HIS A 151 -4.27 8.87 2.53
C HIS A 151 -4.82 8.00 1.39
N ILE A 152 -6.03 7.45 1.57
CA ILE A 152 -6.73 6.65 0.56
C ILE A 152 -6.90 7.48 -0.73
N PHE A 153 -7.31 8.75 -0.63
CA PHE A 153 -7.41 9.60 -1.80
C PHE A 153 -6.08 9.70 -2.56
N LEU A 154 -4.96 9.91 -1.87
CA LEU A 154 -3.64 10.00 -2.50
C LEU A 154 -3.20 8.67 -3.12
N ASP A 155 -3.44 7.53 -2.48
CA ASP A 155 -3.14 6.22 -3.08
C ASP A 155 -3.90 5.99 -4.39
N PHE A 156 -5.13 6.50 -4.51
CA PHE A 156 -5.91 6.39 -5.74
C PHE A 156 -5.29 7.18 -6.90
N PHE A 157 -4.77 8.37 -6.61
CA PHE A 157 -4.15 9.25 -7.61
C PHE A 157 -2.70 8.87 -7.91
N LEU A 158 -1.89 8.70 -6.87
CA LEU A 158 -0.43 8.58 -6.95
C LEU A 158 0.01 7.13 -7.16
N GLY A 159 -0.64 6.17 -6.49
CA GLY A 159 -0.46 4.71 -6.64
C GLY A 159 0.98 4.21 -6.52
N GLY A 160 1.30 3.52 -5.42
CA GLY A 160 2.66 3.06 -5.09
C GLY A 160 2.95 1.57 -5.35
N GLY A 161 2.11 0.77 -6.01
CA GLY A 161 2.42 -0.67 -6.10
C GLY A 161 1.52 -1.54 -6.95
N ARG A 162 1.96 -2.79 -7.14
CA ARG A 162 1.27 -3.80 -7.96
C ARG A 162 -0.07 -4.24 -7.32
N TRP A 163 -0.15 -4.20 -5.99
CA TRP A 163 -1.30 -4.62 -5.18
C TRP A 163 -2.12 -3.46 -4.60
N GLU A 164 -1.65 -2.22 -4.79
CA GLU A 164 -2.25 -1.02 -4.22
C GLU A 164 -3.33 -0.47 -5.16
N GLY A 165 -4.53 -1.01 -5.06
CA GLY A 165 -5.71 -0.34 -5.57
C GLY A 165 -6.75 -0.24 -4.47
N ILE A 166 -7.61 0.75 -4.58
CA ILE A 166 -8.50 1.11 -3.48
C ILE A 166 -9.87 0.54 -3.72
N MET A 167 -10.41 -0.14 -2.72
CA MET A 167 -11.77 -0.65 -2.73
C MET A 167 -12.72 0.44 -2.21
N PHE A 168 -12.99 1.45 -3.04
CA PHE A 168 -13.83 2.60 -2.66
C PHE A 168 -15.23 2.22 -2.19
N LEU A 169 -15.76 1.13 -2.74
CA LEU A 169 -17.14 0.69 -2.54
C LEU A 169 -17.24 -0.51 -1.58
N TRP A 170 -16.16 -0.90 -0.89
CA TRP A 170 -16.22 -1.96 0.10
C TRP A 170 -17.18 -1.57 1.24
N PRO A 171 -18.09 -2.45 1.71
CA PRO A 171 -18.20 -3.89 1.43
C PRO A 171 -19.12 -4.27 0.26
N LEU A 172 -19.61 -3.33 -0.53
CA LEU A 172 -20.49 -3.59 -1.68
C LEU A 172 -19.73 -4.13 -2.90
N SER A 173 -18.43 -3.82 -3.03
CA SER A 173 -17.58 -4.31 -4.12
C SER A 173 -16.11 -4.38 -3.69
N ASP A 174 -15.45 -5.48 -4.05
CA ASP A 174 -14.02 -5.71 -3.86
C ASP A 174 -13.17 -5.23 -5.05
N GLN A 175 -13.77 -4.49 -6.00
CA GLN A 175 -13.03 -4.01 -7.17
C GLN A 175 -12.04 -2.90 -6.77
N PRO A 176 -10.73 -3.07 -7.05
CA PRO A 176 -9.74 -2.05 -6.77
C PRO A 176 -9.69 -0.99 -7.90
N TYR A 177 -9.67 0.29 -7.52
CA TYR A 177 -9.58 1.42 -8.45
C TYR A 177 -8.27 2.20 -8.25
N LYS A 178 -7.71 2.75 -9.36
CA LYS A 178 -6.48 3.58 -9.36
C LYS A 178 -6.27 4.33 -10.70
N ILE A 179 -5.69 5.53 -10.63
CA ILE A 179 -5.40 6.38 -11.80
C ILE A 179 -3.94 6.28 -12.28
N HIS A 180 -2.97 6.02 -11.38
CA HIS A 180 -1.54 5.93 -11.71
C HIS A 180 -0.97 7.21 -12.35
N LEU A 181 -1.27 8.37 -11.77
CA LEU A 181 -0.86 9.67 -12.35
C LEU A 181 0.67 9.75 -12.56
N LEU A 182 1.44 9.16 -11.64
CA LEU A 182 2.89 9.22 -11.64
C LEU A 182 3.60 8.09 -12.40
N LYS A 183 2.86 7.16 -13.02
CA LYS A 183 3.44 5.97 -13.68
C LYS A 183 4.39 6.31 -14.85
N HIS A 184 4.19 7.46 -15.49
CA HIS A 184 5.02 7.91 -16.61
C HIS A 184 6.32 8.59 -16.17
N PHE A 185 6.44 8.91 -14.89
CA PHE A 185 7.60 9.61 -14.33
C PHE A 185 8.58 8.60 -13.73
N GLY A 186 9.87 8.90 -13.80
CA GLY A 186 10.93 8.05 -13.22
C GLY A 186 10.84 7.97 -11.70
N LYS A 187 11.43 6.93 -11.10
CA LYS A 187 11.40 6.72 -9.63
C LYS A 187 11.98 7.89 -8.83
N ASP A 188 12.88 8.66 -9.43
CA ASP A 188 13.54 9.81 -8.80
C ASP A 188 12.58 10.98 -8.55
N ILE A 189 11.42 11.00 -9.22
CA ILE A 189 10.43 12.06 -9.02
C ILE A 189 9.82 12.00 -7.63
N PHE A 190 9.62 10.81 -7.06
CA PHE A 190 8.96 10.67 -5.76
C PHE A 190 9.80 11.27 -4.63
N VAL A 191 11.12 11.02 -4.62
CA VAL A 191 12.04 11.64 -3.65
C VAL A 191 12.07 13.16 -3.82
N SER A 192 12.12 13.62 -5.06
CA SER A 192 12.17 15.06 -5.36
C SER A 192 10.87 15.77 -4.98
N LEU A 193 9.73 15.11 -5.14
CA LEU A 193 8.41 15.64 -4.86
C LEU A 193 8.21 15.93 -3.37
N ASP A 194 8.64 15.03 -2.49
CA ASP A 194 8.58 15.25 -1.04
C ASP A 194 9.41 16.47 -0.62
N ALA A 195 10.63 16.59 -1.14
CA ALA A 195 11.51 17.73 -0.84
C ALA A 195 10.93 19.05 -1.35
N ILE A 196 10.37 19.08 -2.56
CA ILE A 196 9.74 20.26 -3.15
C ILE A 196 8.51 20.66 -2.33
N ILE A 197 7.63 19.71 -2.00
CA ILE A 197 6.42 19.97 -1.22
C ILE A 197 6.78 20.52 0.16
N LEU A 198 7.77 19.91 0.83
CA LEU A 198 8.22 20.35 2.14
C LEU A 198 8.81 21.77 2.08
N LEU A 199 9.62 22.09 1.07
CA LEU A 199 10.19 23.43 0.89
C LEU A 199 9.08 24.48 0.64
N LEU A 200 8.10 24.15 -0.19
CA LEU A 200 6.95 25.03 -0.47
C LEU A 200 6.11 25.27 0.79
N TRP A 201 5.89 24.23 1.61
CA TRP A 201 5.18 24.37 2.87
C TRP A 201 5.97 25.19 3.90
N LEU A 202 7.27 24.96 4.05
CA LEU A 202 8.12 25.79 4.93
C LEU A 202 8.13 27.26 4.50
N TYR A 203 8.18 27.53 3.19
CA TYR A 203 8.04 28.88 2.66
C TYR A 203 6.67 29.48 3.00
N HIS A 204 5.59 28.71 2.84
CA HIS A 204 4.25 29.14 3.24
C HIS A 204 4.19 29.52 4.72
N GLU A 205 4.72 28.66 5.59
CA GLU A 205 4.70 28.89 7.03
C GLU A 205 5.52 30.11 7.44
N GLU A 206 6.68 30.36 6.82
CA GLU A 206 7.46 31.57 7.05
C GLU A 206 6.70 32.83 6.63
N VAL A 207 6.05 32.83 5.45
CA VAL A 207 5.28 33.98 4.97
C VAL A 207 4.05 34.25 5.86
N LYS A 208 3.39 33.18 6.32
CA LYS A 208 2.12 33.29 7.05
C LYS A 208 2.29 33.51 8.55
N HIS A 209 3.21 32.78 9.17
CA HIS A 209 3.36 32.72 10.64
C HIS A 209 4.69 33.30 11.13
N LYS A 210 5.60 33.70 10.23
CA LYS A 210 6.91 34.27 10.56
C LYS A 210 7.69 33.37 11.52
N ILE A 211 7.94 32.12 11.14
CA ILE A 211 8.60 31.11 11.99
C ILE A 211 9.93 31.62 12.54
N LYS A 212 10.67 32.45 11.79
CA LYS A 212 11.91 33.07 12.29
C LYS A 212 11.80 33.78 13.63
N ASP A 213 10.61 34.25 14.01
CA ASP A 213 10.38 34.96 15.27
C ASP A 213 10.23 34.00 16.48
N PHE A 214 10.23 32.68 16.25
CA PHE A 214 10.11 31.64 17.29
C PHE A 214 11.46 31.11 17.82
N ILE A 215 12.58 31.45 17.19
CA ILE A 215 13.95 31.04 17.59
C ILE A 215 14.66 32.23 18.22
#